data_AF-A0A7W7CV36-F1
#
_entry.id   AF-A0A7W7CV36-F1
#
_cell.length_a   1.000
_cell.length_b   1.000
_cell.length_c   1.000
_cell.angle_alpha   90.00
_cell.angle_beta   90.00
_cell.angle_gamma   90.00
#
_symmetry.space_group_name_H-M   'P 1'
#
loop_
_entity.id
_entity.type
_entity.pdbx_description
1 polymer ?
#
loop_
_entity_poly.entity_id
_entity_poly.type
_entity_poly.pdbx_seq_one_letter_code
_entity_poly.pdbx_strand_id
1 'polypeptide(L)'
;MTDFATSIDRLLNQIRVWEQPRWNQDDRAARTYALVQRLADLGADAEGRPRREVPREHDMILPDQVRVLADDLLAAGASDELMAEAATAVDELRATLNK
;
A
#
# COMPACT_ATOMS: atom_id res chain seq x y z
N MET A 1 4.45 4.24 -16.94
CA MET A 1 4.13 3.92 -15.53
C MET A 1 4.12 5.21 -14.76
N THR A 2 3.18 5.40 -13.83
CA THR A 2 3.20 6.59 -12.95
C THR A 2 4.29 6.41 -11.90
N ASP A 3 4.88 7.50 -11.40
CA ASP A 3 5.77 7.42 -10.24
C ASP A 3 4.99 6.98 -8.98
N PHE A 4 5.70 6.38 -8.02
CA PHE A 4 5.10 5.77 -6.83
C PHE A 4 4.25 6.75 -6.01
N ALA A 5 4.74 7.98 -5.78
CA ALA A 5 4.04 8.97 -4.98
C ALA A 5 2.69 9.33 -5.60
N THR A 6 2.66 9.60 -6.91
CA THR A 6 1.41 9.85 -7.63
C THR A 6 0.45 8.65 -7.57
N SER A 7 0.97 7.41 -7.66
CA SER A 7 0.13 6.21 -7.57
C SER A 7 -0.50 6.06 -6.17
N ILE A 8 0.26 6.32 -5.10
CA ILE A 8 -0.22 6.32 -3.71
C ILE A 8 -1.27 7.39 -3.49
N ASP A 9 -1.04 8.61 -3.94
CA ASP A 9 -2.00 9.70 -3.79
C ASP A 9 -3.35 9.34 -4.43
N ARG A 10 -3.34 8.74 -5.62
CA ARG A 10 -4.56 8.28 -6.29
C ARG A 10 -5.29 7.20 -5.49
N LEU A 11 -4.56 6.23 -4.94
CA LEU A 11 -5.14 5.18 -4.10
C LEU A 11 -5.74 5.78 -2.82
N LEU A 12 -4.99 6.61 -2.09
CA LEU A 12 -5.45 7.22 -0.84
C LEU A 12 -6.66 8.12 -1.05
N ASN A 13 -6.69 8.91 -2.14
CA ASN A 13 -7.86 9.70 -2.54
C ASN A 13 -9.11 8.82 -2.74
N GLN A 14 -8.95 7.61 -3.25
CA GLN A 14 -10.04 6.67 -3.48
C GLN A 14 -10.54 6.03 -2.18
N ILE A 15 -9.64 5.56 -1.31
CA ILE A 15 -10.00 4.70 -0.17
C ILE A 15 -10.21 5.44 1.15
N ARG A 16 -9.71 6.67 1.31
CA ARG A 16 -9.79 7.40 2.61
C ARG A 16 -11.22 7.70 3.08
N VAL A 17 -12.18 7.71 2.16
CA VAL A 17 -13.59 8.03 2.44
C VAL A 17 -14.44 6.77 2.62
N TRP A 18 -13.81 5.59 2.66
CA TRP A 18 -14.53 4.33 2.75
C TRP A 18 -14.90 4.01 4.18
N GLU A 19 -16.19 3.79 4.39
CA GLU A 19 -16.76 3.27 5.63
C GLU A 19 -16.75 1.74 5.67
N GLN A 20 -16.93 1.17 6.86
CA GLN A 20 -16.86 -0.27 7.12
C GLN A 20 -17.66 -1.16 6.14
N PRO A 21 -18.91 -0.83 5.73
CA PRO A 21 -19.63 -1.65 4.77
C PRO A 21 -18.93 -1.78 3.41
N ARG A 22 -18.17 -0.74 3.00
CA ARG A 22 -17.45 -0.73 1.73
C ARG A 22 -16.17 -1.55 1.79
N TRP A 23 -15.52 -1.59 2.96
CA TRP A 23 -14.35 -2.43 3.24
C TRP A 23 -14.69 -3.93 3.24
N ASN A 24 -15.88 -4.28 3.72
CA ASN A 24 -16.35 -5.67 3.81
C ASN A 24 -16.78 -6.27 2.45
N GLN A 25 -16.77 -5.50 1.37
CA GLN A 25 -17.15 -5.98 0.03
C GLN A 25 -15.95 -6.58 -0.69
N ASP A 26 -16.17 -7.70 -1.39
CA ASP A 26 -15.26 -8.28 -2.39
C ASP A 26 -13.81 -8.39 -1.90
N ASP A 27 -13.59 -8.75 -0.64
CA ASP A 27 -12.26 -8.85 -0.03
C ASP A 27 -11.39 -7.58 -0.16
N ARG A 28 -12.01 -6.40 -0.29
CA ARG A 28 -11.29 -5.13 -0.45
C ARG A 28 -10.30 -4.89 0.68
N ALA A 29 -10.70 -5.13 1.92
CA ALA A 29 -9.82 -5.00 3.07
C ALA A 29 -8.63 -5.98 3.03
N ALA A 30 -8.86 -7.24 2.67
CA ALA A 30 -7.79 -8.23 2.55
C ALA A 30 -6.80 -7.88 1.43
N ARG A 31 -7.29 -7.40 0.27
CA ARG A 31 -6.46 -6.94 -0.85
C ARG A 31 -5.64 -5.70 -0.50
N THR A 32 -6.23 -4.73 0.19
CA THR A 32 -5.50 -3.55 0.66
C THR A 32 -4.47 -3.91 1.74
N TYR A 33 -4.80 -4.83 2.65
CA TYR A 33 -3.84 -5.34 3.62
C TYR A 33 -2.67 -6.08 2.97
N ALA A 34 -2.90 -6.83 1.89
CA ALA A 34 -1.81 -7.43 1.13
C ALA A 34 -0.85 -6.39 0.53
N LEU A 35 -1.37 -5.23 0.09
CA LEU A 35 -0.52 -4.10 -0.31
C LEU A 35 0.26 -3.52 0.87
N VAL A 36 -0.37 -3.36 2.05
CA VAL A 36 0.31 -2.93 3.28
C VAL A 36 1.50 -3.85 3.56
N GLN A 37 1.31 -5.17 3.57
CA GLN A 37 2.42 -6.12 3.74
C GLN A 37 3.49 -5.94 2.65
N ARG A 38 3.09 -5.76 1.39
CA ARG A 38 4.04 -5.61 0.29
C ARG A 38 4.91 -4.35 0.43
N LEU A 39 4.34 -3.23 0.84
CA LEU A 39 5.09 -1.99 1.08
C LEU A 39 6.06 -2.16 2.26
N ALA A 40 5.67 -2.84 3.33
CA ALA A 40 6.55 -3.14 4.45
C ALA A 40 7.73 -4.04 4.04
N ASP A 41 7.49 -5.07 3.21
CA ASP A 41 8.53 -5.94 2.69
C ASP A 41 9.55 -5.17 1.83
N LEU A 42 9.06 -4.28 0.95
CA LEU A 42 9.92 -3.44 0.11
C LEU A 42 10.73 -2.44 0.95
N GLY A 43 10.12 -1.87 2.00
CA GLY A 43 10.84 -1.03 2.96
C GLY A 43 11.94 -1.79 3.70
N ALA A 44 11.66 -3.01 4.15
CA ALA A 44 12.66 -3.86 4.78
C ALA A 44 13.82 -4.19 3.82
N ASP A 45 13.52 -4.49 2.55
CA ASP A 45 14.53 -4.74 1.53
C ASP A 45 15.40 -3.50 1.27
N ALA A 46 14.78 -2.31 1.17
CA ALA A 46 15.50 -1.05 0.98
C ALA A 46 16.43 -0.72 2.16
N GLU A 47 16.01 -1.05 3.39
CA GLU A 47 16.79 -0.83 4.61
C GLU A 47 17.80 -1.97 4.92
N GLY A 48 17.81 -3.04 4.14
CA GLY A 48 18.62 -4.23 4.41
C GLY A 48 18.22 -4.96 5.70
N ARG A 49 16.94 -4.89 6.08
CA ARG A 49 16.38 -5.50 7.30
C ARG A 49 15.59 -6.78 6.97
N PRO A 50 15.44 -7.71 7.94
CA PRO A 50 14.56 -8.85 7.75
C PRO A 50 13.10 -8.42 7.57
N ARG A 51 12.42 -8.99 6.57
CA ARG A 51 10.97 -8.83 6.39
C ARG A 51 10.22 -9.36 7.60
N ARG A 52 9.13 -8.69 7.96
CA ARG A 52 8.28 -9.04 9.10
C ARG A 52 6.82 -8.94 8.68
N GLU A 53 6.00 -9.82 9.25
CA GLU A 53 4.56 -9.72 9.09
C GLU A 53 4.06 -8.43 9.78
N VAL A 54 3.31 -7.62 9.02
CA VAL A 54 2.58 -6.49 9.58
C VAL A 54 1.43 -7.07 10.40
N PRO A 55 1.15 -6.62 11.63
CA PRO A 55 -0.02 -7.09 12.36
C PRO A 55 -1.34 -6.71 11.68
N ARG A 56 -2.30 -7.64 11.64
CA ARG A 56 -3.64 -7.36 11.11
C ARG A 56 -4.50 -6.66 12.15
N GLU A 57 -4.71 -5.36 11.93
CA GLU A 57 -5.58 -4.52 12.74
C GLU A 57 -6.93 -4.27 12.06
N HIS A 58 -7.76 -3.39 12.64
CA HIS A 58 -9.09 -3.05 12.12
C HIS A 58 -9.05 -2.37 10.72
N ASP A 59 -9.98 -2.73 9.83
CA ASP A 59 -9.95 -2.33 8.40
C ASP A 59 -10.01 -0.83 8.16
N MET A 60 -10.63 -0.09 9.08
CA MET A 60 -10.75 1.37 8.98
C MET A 60 -9.41 2.10 9.06
N ILE A 61 -8.33 1.45 9.55
CA ILE A 61 -7.00 2.07 9.61
C ILE A 61 -6.12 1.75 8.39
N LEU A 62 -6.63 0.96 7.42
CA LEU A 62 -5.87 0.58 6.23
C LEU A 62 -5.36 1.79 5.41
N PRO A 63 -6.13 2.88 5.21
CA PRO A 63 -5.61 4.08 4.53
C PRO A 63 -4.39 4.68 5.23
N ASP A 64 -4.41 4.72 6.56
CA ASP A 64 -3.31 5.26 7.36
C ASP A 64 -2.08 4.34 7.32
N GLN A 65 -2.28 3.02 7.39
CA GLN A 65 -1.19 2.05 7.23
C GLN A 65 -0.52 2.15 5.86
N VAL A 66 -1.30 2.29 4.79
CA VAL A 66 -0.76 2.51 3.43
C VAL A 66 0.06 3.80 3.37
N ARG A 67 -0.45 4.89 3.97
CA ARG A 67 0.26 6.17 4.00
C ARG A 67 1.59 6.06 4.73
N VAL A 68 1.60 5.50 5.94
CA VAL A 68 2.81 5.36 6.77
C VAL A 68 3.89 4.56 6.02
N LEU A 69 3.54 3.39 5.47
CA LEU A 69 4.52 2.55 4.78
C LEU A 69 5.00 3.15 3.46
N ALA A 70 4.16 3.93 2.77
CA ALA A 70 4.59 4.67 1.59
C ALA A 70 5.59 5.78 1.95
N ASP A 71 5.31 6.54 3.01
CA ASP A 71 6.20 7.59 3.52
C ASP A 71 7.54 6.98 4.01
N ASP A 72 7.50 5.84 4.71
CA ASP A 72 8.69 5.12 5.15
C ASP A 72 9.53 4.62 3.97
N LEU A 73 8.90 4.03 2.95
CA LEU A 73 9.61 3.55 1.74
C LEU A 73 10.27 4.70 0.97
N LEU A 74 9.59 5.85 0.86
CA LEU A 74 10.15 7.06 0.26
C LEU A 74 11.35 7.58 1.07
N ALA A 75 11.25 7.56 2.40
CA ALA A 75 12.31 8.00 3.30
C ALA A 75 13.53 7.06 3.31
N ALA A 76 13.31 5.75 3.09
CA ALA A 76 14.37 4.75 3.01
C ALA A 76 15.31 4.94 1.81
N GLY A 77 14.93 5.76 0.81
CA GLY A 77 15.75 6.01 -0.37
C GLY A 77 15.93 4.76 -1.23
N ALA A 78 14.85 3.99 -1.41
CA ALA A 78 14.86 2.76 -2.21
C ALA A 78 15.32 2.99 -3.65
N SER A 79 15.86 1.95 -4.29
CA SER A 79 16.31 2.03 -5.68
C SER A 79 15.15 2.28 -6.65
N ASP A 80 15.46 2.81 -7.84
CA ASP A 80 14.45 3.08 -8.87
C ASP A 80 13.65 1.82 -9.25
N GLU A 81 14.29 0.64 -9.23
CA GLU A 81 13.62 -0.64 -9.48
C GLU A 81 12.58 -0.98 -8.41
N LEU A 82 12.94 -0.83 -7.12
CA LEU A 82 12.01 -1.06 -6.00
C LEU A 82 10.85 -0.06 -6.04
N MET A 83 11.13 1.19 -6.40
CA MET A 83 10.10 2.22 -6.54
C MET A 83 9.14 1.95 -7.70
N ALA A 84 9.65 1.46 -8.84
CA ALA A 84 8.83 1.04 -9.97
C ALA A 84 7.95 -0.17 -9.63
N GLU A 85 8.50 -1.12 -8.86
CA GLU A 85 7.76 -2.27 -8.36
C GLU A 85 6.64 -1.85 -7.40
N ALA A 86 6.94 -0.98 -6.44
CA ALA A 86 5.96 -0.43 -5.51
C ALA A 86 4.83 0.30 -6.26
N ALA A 87 5.17 1.12 -7.26
CA ALA A 87 4.18 1.84 -8.08
C ALA A 87 3.26 0.86 -8.83
N THR A 88 3.81 -0.23 -9.35
CA THR A 88 3.06 -1.28 -10.05
C THR A 88 2.06 -1.94 -9.11
N ALA A 89 2.50 -2.36 -7.91
CA ALA A 89 1.62 -3.00 -6.93
C ALA A 89 0.45 -2.10 -6.50
N VAL A 90 0.69 -0.79 -6.35
CA VAL A 90 -0.35 0.20 -6.03
C VAL A 90 -1.35 0.36 -7.18
N ASP A 91 -0.85 0.50 -8.41
CA ASP A 91 -1.71 0.65 -9.60
C ASP A 91 -2.57 -0.60 -9.84
N GLU A 92 -2.00 -1.79 -9.63
CA GLU A 92 -2.71 -3.07 -9.71
C GLU A 92 -3.84 -3.15 -8.68
N LEU A 93 -3.54 -2.87 -7.40
CA LEU A 93 -4.59 -2.85 -6.36
C LEU A 93 -5.71 -1.88 -6.77
N ARG A 94 -5.36 -0.63 -7.12
CA ARG A 94 -6.33 0.39 -7.50
C ARG A 94 -7.24 -0.07 -8.64
N ALA A 95 -6.68 -0.73 -9.66
CA ALA A 95 -7.46 -1.29 -10.77
C ALA A 95 -8.44 -2.38 -10.31
N THR A 96 -8.07 -3.19 -9.31
CA THR A 96 -8.96 -4.21 -8.75
C THR A 96 -10.06 -3.65 -7.84
N LEU A 97 -9.85 -2.47 -7.25
CA LEU A 97 -10.82 -1.78 -6.39
C LEU A 97 -11.88 -0.98 -7.17
N ASN A 98 -11.63 -0.74 -8.45
CA ASN A 98 -12.55 -0.04 -9.38
C ASN A 98 -13.56 -0.98 -10.07
N LYS A 99 -13.43 -2.28 -9.87
CA LYS A 99 -14.40 -3.29 -10.33
C LYS A 99 -15.47 -3.49 -9.25
#